data_AF-K1V857-F1
#
_entry.id   AF-K1V857-F1
#
_cell.length_a   1.000
_cell.length_b   1.000
_cell.length_c   1.000
_cell.angle_alpha   90.00
_cell.angle_beta   90.00
_cell.angle_gamma   90.00
#
_symmetry.space_group_name_H-M   'P 1'
#
loop_
_entity.id
_entity.type
_entity.pdbx_description
1 polymer ?
#
loop_
_entity_poly.entity_id
_entity_poly.type
_entity_poly.pdbx_seq_one_letter_code
_entity_poly.pdbx_strand_id
1 'polypeptide(L)'
;VVADESRTDKTICLAVTPSLKSYGISGRGRLFEVKQRVKESNAGRQHDAPGHRLDGTSHFFSELQANPSLAIDFIIAPPRMAYYMEYSTRIYQVYLKYIAPEDIVVYSIDEVFMDVTDYLNTYKLSAHDLAMKIILDVLETTGITATAGIGHESLSLQSGNGHCGEAHPRRQERRPNCRAG
;
A
#
# COMPACT_ATOMS: atom_id res chain seq x y z
N VAL A 1 -7.20 9.62 -2.61
CA VAL A 1 -7.51 8.53 -3.56
C VAL A 1 -7.03 8.92 -4.93
N VAL A 2 -6.48 7.98 -5.70
CA VAL A 2 -6.10 8.22 -7.10
C VAL A 2 -7.23 7.76 -8.00
N ALA A 3 -7.89 8.69 -8.68
CA ALA A 3 -9.00 8.44 -9.59
C ALA A 3 -9.15 9.60 -10.59
N ASP A 4 -9.71 9.31 -11.76
CA ASP A 4 -10.09 10.32 -12.74
C ASP A 4 -11.55 10.75 -12.53
N GLU A 5 -11.74 11.84 -11.78
CA GLU A 5 -13.05 12.42 -11.48
C GLU A 5 -13.69 13.15 -12.67
N SER A 6 -12.90 13.50 -13.70
CA SER A 6 -13.40 14.22 -14.88
C SER A 6 -14.35 13.38 -15.74
N ARG A 7 -14.25 12.05 -15.65
CA ARG A 7 -15.11 11.12 -16.38
C ARG A 7 -16.46 10.91 -15.70
N THR A 8 -16.45 10.41 -14.46
CA THR A 8 -17.65 10.11 -13.66
C THR A 8 -17.24 9.58 -12.28
N ASP A 9 -18.11 9.71 -11.28
CA ASP A 9 -17.97 9.06 -9.97
C ASP A 9 -17.99 7.52 -10.03
N LYS A 10 -18.31 6.93 -11.19
CA LYS A 10 -18.20 5.48 -11.44
C LYS A 10 -16.78 5.03 -11.78
N THR A 11 -15.81 5.95 -11.90
CA THR A 11 -14.39 5.64 -12.15
C THR A 11 -13.82 4.73 -11.06
N ILE A 12 -12.98 3.79 -11.48
CA ILE A 12 -12.25 2.87 -10.60
C ILE A 12 -11.16 3.65 -9.88
N CYS A 13 -11.05 3.45 -8.56
CA CYS A 13 -9.91 3.96 -7.80
C CYS A 13 -8.68 3.11 -8.11
N LEU A 14 -7.60 3.76 -8.53
CA LEU A 14 -6.32 3.07 -8.76
C LEU A 14 -5.56 2.82 -7.46
N ALA A 15 -5.67 3.76 -6.52
CA ALA A 15 -5.02 3.65 -5.22
C ALA A 15 -5.81 4.37 -4.13
N VAL A 16 -5.82 3.77 -2.94
CA VAL A 16 -6.42 4.31 -1.71
C VAL A 16 -5.36 4.28 -0.61
N THR A 17 -5.21 5.40 0.11
CA THR A 17 -4.23 5.52 1.19
C THR A 17 -4.57 4.60 2.37
N PRO A 18 -3.58 4.12 3.14
CA PRO A 18 -3.84 3.27 4.31
C PRO A 18 -4.79 3.91 5.34
N SER A 19 -4.72 5.23 5.54
CA SER A 19 -5.62 5.96 6.43
C SER A 19 -7.09 5.91 6.01
N LEU A 20 -7.37 5.92 4.70
CA LEU A 20 -8.74 5.75 4.22
C LEU A 20 -9.19 4.29 4.30
N LYS A 21 -8.29 3.34 4.04
CA LYS A 21 -8.59 1.91 4.19
C LYS A 21 -9.02 1.54 5.62
N SER A 22 -8.51 2.23 6.65
CA SER A 22 -8.93 1.98 8.04
C SER A 22 -10.41 2.31 8.32
N TYR A 23 -11.07 3.08 7.47
CA TYR A 23 -12.52 3.30 7.51
C TYR A 23 -13.32 2.25 6.73
N GLY A 24 -12.70 1.11 6.39
CA GLY A 24 -13.33 0.01 5.65
C GLY A 24 -13.49 0.27 4.16
N ILE A 25 -12.74 1.23 3.60
CA ILE A 25 -12.73 1.53 2.17
C ILE A 25 -11.88 0.48 1.44
N SER A 26 -12.46 -0.18 0.43
CA SER A 26 -11.74 -1.14 -0.43
C SER A 26 -10.73 -0.44 -1.34
N GLY A 27 -9.57 -1.08 -1.54
CA GLY A 27 -8.55 -0.60 -2.47
C GLY A 27 -8.97 -0.67 -3.95
N ARG A 28 -9.93 -1.54 -4.30
CA ARG A 28 -10.45 -1.73 -5.67
C ARG A 28 -11.84 -1.12 -5.89
N GLY A 29 -12.31 -0.31 -4.94
CA GLY A 29 -13.63 0.29 -5.01
C GLY A 29 -13.74 1.37 -6.09
N ARG A 30 -14.98 1.71 -6.45
CA ARG A 30 -15.28 2.86 -7.33
C ARG A 30 -15.34 4.15 -6.51
N LEU A 31 -15.11 5.30 -7.15
CA LEU A 31 -15.05 6.59 -6.44
C LEU A 31 -16.34 6.90 -5.65
N PHE A 32 -17.51 6.54 -6.17
CA PHE A 32 -18.77 6.71 -5.43
C PHE A 32 -18.85 5.84 -4.16
N GLU A 33 -18.26 4.64 -4.16
CA GLU A 33 -18.24 3.75 -2.98
C GLU A 33 -17.37 4.34 -1.89
N VAL A 34 -16.25 4.97 -2.26
CA VAL A 34 -15.40 5.74 -1.35
C VAL A 34 -16.20 6.89 -0.74
N LYS A 35 -16.84 7.73 -1.56
CA LYS A 35 -17.66 8.86 -1.11
C LYS A 35 -18.76 8.40 -0.14
N GLN A 36 -19.43 7.30 -0.47
CA GLN A 36 -20.49 6.71 0.35
C GLN A 36 -19.95 6.22 1.70
N ARG A 37 -18.82 5.50 1.72
CA ARG A 37 -18.22 5.01 2.97
C ARG A 37 -17.71 6.12 3.87
N VAL A 38 -17.17 7.20 3.29
CA VAL A 38 -16.78 8.40 4.04
C VAL A 38 -18.01 9.05 4.67
N LYS A 39 -19.13 9.15 3.93
CA LYS A 39 -20.40 9.67 4.46
C LYS A 39 -20.93 8.83 5.63
N GLU A 40 -20.91 7.50 5.51
CA GLU A 40 -21.27 6.58 6.59
C GLU A 40 -20.37 6.75 7.82
N SER A 41 -19.07 6.87 7.61
CA SER A 41 -18.10 7.10 8.70
C SER A 41 -18.33 8.44 9.39
N ASN A 42 -18.66 9.49 8.63
CA ASN A 42 -19.00 10.80 9.18
C ASN A 42 -20.33 10.80 9.94
N ALA A 43 -21.31 10.00 9.54
CA ALA A 43 -22.54 9.83 10.31
C ALA A 43 -22.27 9.22 11.70
N GLY A 44 -21.39 8.20 11.76
CA GLY A 44 -20.92 7.64 13.03
C GLY A 44 -20.17 8.67 13.88
N ARG A 45 -19.22 9.40 13.28
CA ARG A 45 -18.49 10.46 13.98
C ARG A 45 -19.39 11.58 14.49
N GLN A 46 -20.40 11.96 13.71
CA GLN A 46 -21.37 12.96 14.14
C GLN A 46 -22.16 12.49 15.36
N HIS A 47 -22.54 11.21 15.42
CA HIS A 47 -23.18 10.65 16.61
C HIS A 47 -22.27 10.73 17.85
N ASP A 48 -20.98 10.47 17.69
CA ASP A 48 -20.03 10.45 18.83
C ASP A 48 -19.47 11.84 19.19
N ALA A 49 -19.67 12.84 18.35
CA ALA A 49 -19.18 14.20 18.56
C ALA A 49 -19.95 14.95 19.67
N PRO A 50 -19.29 15.83 20.43
CA PRO A 50 -19.97 16.69 21.40
C PRO A 50 -21.10 17.50 20.76
N GLY A 51 -22.31 17.40 21.30
CA GLY A 51 -23.49 18.07 20.73
C GLY A 51 -23.97 17.48 19.40
N HIS A 52 -23.53 16.28 19.04
CA HIS A 52 -23.90 15.54 17.83
C HIS A 52 -23.68 16.34 16.53
N ARG A 53 -22.62 17.16 16.49
CA ARG A 53 -22.32 18.04 15.35
C ARG A 53 -20.85 17.98 14.99
N LEU A 54 -20.57 18.06 13.69
CA LEU A 54 -19.23 18.20 13.14
C LEU A 54 -19.01 19.68 12.77
N ASP A 55 -17.96 20.28 13.29
CA ASP A 55 -17.69 21.73 13.18
C ASP A 55 -16.59 22.06 12.14
N GLY A 56 -16.12 21.06 11.40
CA GLY A 56 -15.11 21.23 10.35
C GLY A 56 -14.79 19.94 9.64
N THR A 57 -13.84 20.00 8.71
CA THR A 57 -13.34 18.85 7.96
C THR A 57 -11.82 18.76 8.08
N SER A 58 -11.27 17.55 7.99
CA SER A 58 -9.84 17.35 7.80
C SER A 58 -9.57 16.11 6.95
N HIS A 59 -8.51 16.18 6.15
CA HIS A 59 -7.98 15.06 5.41
C HIS A 59 -6.71 14.46 6.06
N PHE A 60 -6.23 15.05 7.17
CA PHE A 60 -5.11 14.53 7.94
C PHE A 60 -5.60 13.55 9.01
N PHE A 61 -5.09 12.32 8.93
CA PHE A 61 -5.49 11.26 9.85
C PHE A 61 -5.17 11.58 11.33
N SER A 62 -4.07 12.27 11.59
CA SER A 62 -3.68 12.70 12.95
C SER A 62 -4.68 13.70 13.56
N GLU A 63 -5.15 14.66 12.78
CA GLU A 63 -6.13 15.65 13.22
C GLU A 63 -7.50 15.01 13.49
N LEU A 64 -7.92 14.07 12.63
CA LEU A 64 -9.16 13.32 12.79
C LEU A 64 -9.16 12.41 14.02
N GLN A 65 -7.99 11.92 14.45
CA GLN A 65 -7.84 11.19 15.71
C GLN A 65 -7.85 12.11 16.92
N ALA A 66 -7.22 13.28 16.82
CA ALA A 66 -7.13 14.23 17.92
C ALA A 66 -8.46 14.95 18.20
N ASN A 67 -9.28 15.19 17.16
CA ASN A 67 -10.53 15.91 17.28
C ASN A 67 -11.72 15.10 16.73
N PRO A 68 -12.57 14.52 17.61
CA PRO A 68 -13.76 13.78 17.21
C PRO A 68 -14.79 14.61 16.41
N SER A 69 -14.80 15.93 16.60
CA SER A 69 -15.76 16.85 15.98
C SER A 69 -15.42 17.21 14.52
N LEU A 70 -14.31 16.70 13.99
CA LEU A 70 -13.94 16.89 12.58
C LEU A 70 -14.52 15.77 11.71
N ALA A 71 -15.12 16.15 10.59
CA ALA A 71 -15.52 15.23 9.53
C ALA A 71 -14.30 14.78 8.71
N ILE A 72 -14.33 13.52 8.32
CA ILE A 72 -13.37 12.93 7.39
C ILE A 72 -13.59 13.54 6.02
N ASP A 73 -12.53 14.09 5.45
CA ASP A 73 -12.43 14.52 4.06
C ASP A 73 -11.25 13.81 3.38
N PHE A 74 -11.19 13.84 2.05
CA PHE A 74 -10.11 13.22 1.29
C PHE A 74 -9.82 13.93 -0.02
N ILE A 75 -8.54 13.86 -0.41
CA ILE A 75 -8.06 14.42 -1.66
C ILE A 75 -8.22 13.41 -2.79
N ILE A 76 -8.77 13.84 -3.92
CA ILE A 76 -8.77 13.09 -5.18
C ILE A 76 -7.60 13.59 -6.02
N ALA A 77 -6.71 12.68 -6.41
CA ALA A 77 -5.57 12.98 -7.26
C ALA A 77 -5.75 12.30 -8.63
N PRO A 78 -5.53 13.01 -9.75
CA PRO A 78 -5.60 12.39 -11.07
C PRO A 78 -4.45 11.40 -11.27
N PRO A 79 -4.67 10.31 -12.05
CA PRO A 79 -3.65 9.33 -12.34
C PRO A 79 -2.51 9.89 -13.18
N ARG A 80 -1.26 9.64 -12.78
CA ARG A 80 -0.05 10.10 -13.49
C ARG A 80 0.80 8.91 -13.95
N MET A 81 0.33 8.16 -14.94
CA MET A 81 0.97 6.90 -15.37
C MET A 81 2.43 7.07 -15.79
N ALA A 82 2.77 8.12 -16.56
CA ALA A 82 4.14 8.36 -16.98
C ALA A 82 5.10 8.53 -15.79
N TYR A 83 4.66 9.22 -14.73
CA TYR A 83 5.43 9.41 -13.51
C TYR A 83 5.61 8.09 -12.74
N TYR A 84 4.59 7.23 -12.71
CA TYR A 84 4.68 5.92 -12.05
C TYR A 84 5.66 4.99 -12.80
N MET A 85 5.65 5.03 -14.13
CA MET A 85 6.59 4.28 -14.96
C MET A 85 8.04 4.73 -14.76
N GLU A 86 8.26 6.05 -14.63
CA GLU A 86 9.58 6.61 -14.32
C GLU A 86 10.11 6.07 -12.98
N TYR A 87 9.28 6.10 -11.94
CA TYR A 87 9.66 5.55 -10.63
C TYR A 87 9.87 4.03 -10.67
N SER A 88 9.02 3.29 -11.36
CA SER A 88 9.18 1.84 -11.54
C SER A 88 10.54 1.52 -12.19
N THR A 89 10.95 2.29 -13.20
CA THR A 89 12.26 2.15 -13.85
C THR A 89 13.40 2.47 -12.90
N ARG A 90 13.29 3.52 -12.08
CA ARG A 90 14.30 3.86 -11.07
C ARG A 90 14.45 2.77 -10.01
N ILE A 91 13.34 2.17 -9.57
CA ILE A 91 13.34 1.04 -8.63
C ILE A 91 13.99 -0.18 -9.30
N TYR A 92 13.64 -0.47 -10.56
CA TYR A 92 14.23 -1.58 -11.31
C TYR A 92 15.75 -1.44 -11.45
N GLN A 93 16.26 -0.22 -11.66
CA GLN A 93 17.70 0.06 -11.66
C GLN A 93 18.39 -0.27 -10.33
N VAL A 94 17.68 -0.16 -9.19
CA VAL A 94 18.20 -0.61 -7.90
C VAL A 94 18.32 -2.13 -7.88
N TYR A 95 17.32 -2.87 -8.40
CA TYR A 95 17.37 -4.33 -8.45
C TYR A 95 18.55 -4.85 -9.27
N LEU A 96 18.86 -4.21 -10.39
CA LEU A 96 20.00 -4.55 -11.25
C LEU A 96 21.38 -4.41 -10.57
N LYS A 97 21.48 -3.72 -9.42
CA LYS A 97 22.71 -3.69 -8.62
C LYS A 97 22.98 -5.03 -7.91
N TYR A 98 21.94 -5.83 -7.69
CA TYR A 98 21.97 -7.02 -6.85
C TYR A 98 21.75 -8.31 -7.62
N ILE A 99 20.78 -8.29 -8.54
CA ILE A 99 20.27 -9.46 -9.26
C ILE A 99 20.39 -9.18 -10.78
N ALA A 100 20.83 -10.19 -11.54
CA ALA A 100 20.93 -10.07 -12.98
C ALA A 100 19.53 -9.99 -13.63
N PRO A 101 19.36 -9.28 -14.76
CA PRO A 101 18.05 -9.07 -15.37
C PRO A 101 17.35 -10.37 -15.79
N GLU A 102 18.10 -11.42 -16.14
CA GLU A 102 17.60 -12.76 -16.46
C GLU A 102 16.86 -13.44 -15.30
N ASP A 103 17.22 -13.10 -14.07
CA ASP A 103 16.63 -13.66 -12.85
C ASP A 103 15.51 -12.78 -12.28
N ILE A 104 15.13 -11.71 -12.98
CA ILE A 104 14.05 -10.79 -12.59
C ILE A 104 12.89 -10.89 -13.58
N VAL A 105 11.73 -11.31 -13.08
CA VAL A 105 10.48 -11.35 -13.85
C VAL A 105 9.57 -10.22 -13.40
N VAL A 106 9.32 -9.26 -14.29
CA VAL A 106 8.38 -8.15 -14.03
C VAL A 106 6.95 -8.63 -14.25
N TYR A 107 6.12 -8.61 -13.21
CA TYR A 107 4.71 -9.01 -13.27
C TYR A 107 3.78 -7.83 -13.52
N SER A 108 4.04 -6.71 -12.84
CA SER A 108 3.34 -5.44 -13.02
C SER A 108 4.31 -4.26 -12.85
N ILE A 109 3.79 -3.03 -12.93
CA ILE A 109 4.59 -1.81 -12.71
C ILE A 109 5.18 -1.71 -11.29
N ASP A 110 4.59 -2.43 -10.32
CA ASP A 110 4.91 -2.37 -8.90
C ASP A 110 5.20 -3.74 -8.28
N GLU A 111 5.23 -4.80 -9.09
CA GLU A 111 5.44 -6.18 -8.64
C GLU A 111 6.44 -6.91 -9.54
N VAL A 112 7.46 -7.48 -8.92
CA VAL A 112 8.50 -8.27 -9.59
C VAL A 112 8.77 -9.53 -8.77
N PHE A 113 9.08 -10.62 -9.47
CA PHE A 113 9.61 -11.84 -8.90
C PHE A 113 11.10 -11.91 -9.20
N MET A 114 11.90 -12.35 -8.23
CA MET A 114 13.34 -12.50 -8.39
C MET A 114 13.77 -13.88 -7.94
N ASP A 115 14.54 -14.59 -8.75
CA ASP A 115 15.28 -15.75 -8.27
C ASP A 115 16.58 -15.27 -7.62
N VAL A 116 16.70 -15.53 -6.31
CA VAL A 116 17.85 -15.09 -5.52
C VAL A 116 18.76 -16.25 -5.12
N THR A 117 18.46 -17.48 -5.54
CA THR A 117 19.05 -18.72 -5.01
C THR A 117 20.59 -18.70 -5.05
N ASP A 118 21.17 -18.38 -6.21
CA ASP A 118 22.63 -18.36 -6.40
C ASP A 118 23.30 -17.13 -5.74
N TYR A 119 22.52 -16.06 -5.53
CA TYR A 119 22.99 -14.81 -4.94
C TYR A 119 23.14 -14.90 -3.42
N LEU A 120 22.32 -15.72 -2.74
CA LEU A 120 22.42 -15.92 -1.29
C LEU A 120 23.80 -16.43 -0.88
N ASN A 121 24.32 -17.41 -1.62
CA ASN A 121 25.65 -17.98 -1.39
C ASN A 121 26.75 -16.95 -1.67
N THR A 122 26.62 -16.18 -2.74
CA THR A 122 27.59 -15.16 -3.16
C THR A 122 27.70 -14.04 -2.12
N TYR A 123 26.57 -13.52 -1.65
CA TYR A 123 26.54 -12.47 -0.64
C TYR A 123 26.74 -12.97 0.79
N LYS A 124 26.63 -14.30 1.02
CA LYS A 124 26.62 -14.93 2.35
C LYS A 124 25.54 -14.34 3.26
N LEU A 125 24.37 -14.06 2.68
CA LEU A 125 23.22 -13.49 3.37
C LEU A 125 22.05 -14.48 3.36
N SER A 126 21.17 -14.36 4.35
CA SER A 126 19.87 -15.01 4.28
C SER A 126 18.99 -14.31 3.23
N ALA A 127 17.98 -15.02 2.70
CA ALA A 127 17.01 -14.41 1.78
C ALA A 127 16.32 -13.19 2.38
N HIS A 128 16.02 -13.25 3.68
CA HIS A 128 15.46 -12.13 4.43
C HIS A 128 16.39 -10.93 4.45
N ASP A 129 17.67 -11.13 4.74
CA ASP A 129 18.64 -10.03 4.85
C ASP A 129 18.93 -9.41 3.48
N LEU A 130 18.99 -10.22 2.42
CA LEU A 130 19.12 -9.72 1.05
C LEU A 130 17.88 -8.90 0.65
N ALA A 131 16.67 -9.40 0.92
CA ALA A 131 15.43 -8.67 0.64
C ALA A 131 15.36 -7.34 1.41
N MET A 132 15.71 -7.36 2.70
CA MET A 132 15.76 -6.14 3.52
C MET A 132 16.80 -5.15 3.00
N LYS A 133 17.97 -5.63 2.56
CA LYS A 133 19.00 -4.78 1.96
C LYS A 133 18.50 -4.08 0.70
N ILE A 134 17.84 -4.82 -0.19
CA ILE A 134 17.25 -4.26 -1.42
C ILE A 134 16.14 -3.25 -1.09
N ILE A 135 15.22 -3.59 -0.17
CA ILE A 135 14.12 -2.69 0.25
C ILE A 135 14.67 -1.39 0.83
N LEU A 136 15.74 -1.46 1.63
CA LEU A 136 16.37 -0.27 2.21
C LEU A 136 17.05 0.60 1.15
N ASP A 137 17.73 0.02 0.15
CA ASP A 137 18.30 0.79 -0.97
C ASP A 137 17.20 1.44 -1.82
N VAL A 138 16.09 0.73 -2.06
CA VAL A 138 14.92 1.33 -2.74
C VAL A 138 14.38 2.51 -1.95
N LEU A 139 14.26 2.38 -0.63
CA LEU A 139 13.79 3.46 0.24
C LEU A 139 14.75 4.66 0.24
N GLU A 140 16.06 4.41 0.31
CA GLU A 140 17.08 5.47 0.29
C GLU A 140 17.14 6.18 -1.06
N THR A 141 17.09 5.43 -2.17
CA THR A 141 17.20 5.97 -3.52
C THR A 141 15.94 6.71 -3.97
N THR A 142 14.76 6.20 -3.61
CA THR A 142 13.49 6.68 -4.19
C THR A 142 12.53 7.31 -3.18
N GLY A 143 12.74 7.09 -1.88
CA GLY A 143 11.80 7.46 -0.82
C GLY A 143 10.56 6.56 -0.74
N ILE A 144 10.49 5.49 -1.54
CA ILE A 144 9.36 4.56 -1.58
C ILE A 144 9.67 3.33 -0.73
N THR A 145 8.75 2.96 0.15
CA THR A 145 8.82 1.69 0.87
C THR A 145 8.25 0.56 0.02
N ALA A 146 8.87 -0.62 0.11
CA ALA A 146 8.41 -1.84 -0.54
C ALA A 146 8.13 -2.94 0.49
N THR A 147 7.54 -4.05 0.05
CA THR A 147 7.32 -5.25 0.85
C THR A 147 7.77 -6.45 0.01
N ALA A 148 8.39 -7.44 0.64
CA ALA A 148 8.82 -8.67 -0.02
C ALA A 148 8.18 -9.89 0.64
N GLY A 149 7.76 -10.84 -0.19
CA GLY A 149 7.41 -12.20 0.23
C GLY A 149 8.55 -13.14 -0.12
N ILE A 150 8.91 -14.05 0.79
CA ILE A 150 9.97 -15.04 0.58
C ILE A 150 9.34 -16.41 0.65
N GLY A 151 9.47 -17.19 -0.43
CA GLY A 151 9.00 -18.55 -0.55
C GLY A 151 10.07 -19.43 -1.18
N HIS A 152 10.10 -20.70 -0.79
CA HIS A 152 11.05 -21.69 -1.33
C HIS A 152 10.56 -22.35 -2.62
N GLU A 153 9.32 -22.14 -3.02
CA GLU A 153 8.71 -22.79 -4.16
C GLU A 153 8.47 -21.75 -5.26
N SER A 154 9.31 -21.80 -6.30
CA SER A 154 9.06 -21.11 -7.55
C SER A 154 7.77 -21.67 -8.13
N LEU A 155 6.70 -20.89 -7.98
CA LEU A 155 5.37 -21.22 -8.47
C LEU A 155 5.49 -21.66 -9.93
N SER A 156 5.11 -22.92 -10.20
CA SER A 156 4.71 -23.42 -11.52
C SER A 156 3.50 -22.60 -11.98
N LEU A 157 3.78 -21.40 -12.49
CA LEU A 157 2.79 -20.48 -13.04
C LEU A 157 2.38 -20.95 -14.44
N GLN A 158 1.59 -22.03 -14.45
CA GLN A 158 0.54 -22.33 -15.44
C GLN A 158 -0.04 -23.72 -15.18
N SER A 159 -0.80 -23.92 -14.10
CA SER A 159 -2.04 -24.72 -14.16
C SER A 159 -2.84 -24.62 -12.85
N GLY A 160 -4.10 -24.22 -12.99
CA GLY A 160 -5.25 -24.62 -12.17
C GLY A 160 -5.12 -24.78 -10.66
N ASN A 161 -5.85 -23.94 -9.93
CA ASN A 161 -6.36 -24.17 -8.56
C ASN A 161 -5.31 -24.48 -7.47
N GLY A 162 -4.81 -23.42 -6.84
CA GLY A 162 -4.11 -23.50 -5.56
C GLY A 162 -4.04 -22.13 -4.92
N HIS A 163 -4.42 -22.03 -3.64
CA HIS A 163 -4.45 -20.79 -2.87
C HIS A 163 -3.14 -20.00 -3.00
N CYS A 164 -3.21 -18.87 -3.71
CA CYS A 164 -2.18 -17.84 -3.64
C CYS A 164 -2.46 -17.02 -2.38
N GLY A 165 -1.49 -16.95 -1.46
CA GLY A 165 -1.59 -16.13 -0.26
C GLY A 165 -1.78 -14.67 -0.63
N GLU A 166 -3.00 -14.16 -0.48
CA GLU A 166 -3.34 -12.76 -0.70
C GLU A 166 -2.58 -11.86 0.29
N ALA A 167 -1.69 -11.00 -0.23
CA ALA A 167 -1.19 -9.86 0.53
C ALA A 167 -2.28 -8.76 0.58
N HIS A 168 -3.30 -8.97 1.42
CA HIS A 168 -4.14 -7.88 1.90
C HIS A 168 -3.40 -7.13 3.03
N PRO A 169 -3.58 -5.81 3.18
CA PRO A 169 -2.94 -5.04 4.24
C PRO A 169 -3.53 -5.44 5.61
N ARG A 170 -2.96 -6.46 6.23
CA ARG A 170 -3.18 -6.77 7.65
C ARG A 170 -2.12 -6.02 8.46
N ARG A 171 -2.59 -4.98 9.12
CA ARG A 171 -1.82 -4.17 10.07
C ARG A 171 -1.28 -5.06 11.19
N GLN A 172 0.01 -4.95 11.49
CA GLN A 172 0.56 -5.37 12.78
C GLN A 172 0.08 -4.37 13.85
N GLU A 173 -0.80 -4.82 14.74
CA GLU A 173 -1.17 -4.08 15.95
C GLU A 173 0.07 -3.96 16.86
N ARG A 174 0.54 -2.73 17.08
CA ARG A 174 1.37 -2.43 18.24
C ARG A 174 0.48 -2.59 19.49
N ARG A 175 0.67 -3.68 20.24
CA ARG A 175 0.18 -3.78 21.62
C ARG A 175 0.94 -2.75 22.48
N PRO A 176 0.27 -1.95 23.33
CA PRO A 176 0.97 -1.16 24.34
C PRO A 176 1.51 -2.11 25.41
N ASN A 177 2.82 -1.99 25.69
CA ASN A 177 3.48 -2.66 26.80
C ASN A 177 2.88 -2.18 28.13
N CYS A 178 2.08 -3.02 28.79
CA CYS A 178 1.88 -2.92 30.23
C CYS A 178 3.17 -3.37 30.92
N ARG A 179 3.94 -2.41 31.47
CA ARG A 179 5.02 -2.73 32.41
C ARG A 179 4.40 -3.18 33.72
N ALA A 180 4.70 -4.42 34.10
CA ALA A 180 4.70 -4.83 35.49
C ALA A 180 5.97 -4.30 36.15
N GLY A 181 5.81 -3.63 37.29
CA GLY A 181 6.85 -3.06 38.12
C GLY A 181 6.19 -2.40 39.32
#